data_AF-A0AAJ2E5D6-F1
#
_entry.id   AF-A0AAJ2E5D6-F1
#
_cell.length_a   1.000
_cell.length_b   1.000
_cell.length_c   1.000
_cell.angle_alpha   90.00
_cell.angle_beta   90.00
_cell.angle_gamma   90.00
#
_symmetry.space_group_name_H-M   'P 1'
#
loop_
_entity.id
_entity.type
_entity.pdbx_description
1 polymer ?
#
loop_
_entity_poly.entity_id
_entity_poly.type
_entity_poly.pdbx_seq_one_letter_code
_entity_poly.pdbx_strand_id
1 'polypeptide(L)'
;MSTLKPYSVEISIVTVVMATDSTHAMQVAEETARESLGDVSHTDYDYGFGREIKSESQLSSIGWDGDCLPYGGDGRTRLSMILGNLQADAEAERDTKTIDMFEEKKA
;
A
#
# COMPACT_ATOMS: atom_id res chain seq x y z
N MET A 1 13.61 -17.08 -2.97
CA MET A 1 12.40 -16.37 -3.42
C MET A 1 12.38 -15.04 -2.69
N SER A 2 12.24 -13.91 -3.39
CA SER A 2 12.15 -12.61 -2.73
C SER A 2 10.85 -12.53 -1.94
N THR A 3 10.93 -12.14 -0.67
CA THR A 3 9.75 -11.90 0.18
C THR A 3 8.94 -10.74 -0.40
N LEU A 4 7.63 -10.93 -0.58
CA LEU A 4 6.71 -9.88 -1.02
C LEU A 4 6.63 -8.78 0.04
N LYS A 5 6.55 -7.52 -0.40
CA LYS A 5 6.45 -6.37 0.49
C LYS A 5 5.21 -5.54 0.13
N PRO A 6 4.55 -4.91 1.11
CA PRO A 6 3.40 -4.06 0.83
C PRO A 6 3.84 -2.74 0.19
N TYR A 7 3.15 -2.34 -0.87
CA TYR A 7 3.28 -1.03 -1.51
C TYR A 7 1.90 -0.39 -1.60
N SER A 8 1.81 0.91 -1.32
CA SER A 8 0.65 1.71 -1.70
C SER A 8 0.80 2.18 -3.14
N VAL A 9 -0.24 2.03 -3.94
CA VAL A 9 -0.34 2.54 -5.31
C VAL A 9 -1.64 3.32 -5.40
N GLU A 10 -1.57 4.57 -5.89
CA GLU A 10 -2.75 5.37 -6.20
C GLU A 10 -3.25 5.00 -7.60
N ILE A 11 -4.57 4.84 -7.73
CA ILE A 11 -5.25 4.57 -9.00
C ILE A 11 -6.33 5.64 -9.13
N SER A 12 -6.32 6.36 -10.24
CA SER A 12 -7.28 7.43 -10.51
C SER A 12 -7.83 7.35 -11.92
N ILE A 13 -9.03 7.90 -12.11
CA ILE A 13 -9.72 8.01 -13.40
C ILE A 13 -10.34 9.41 -13.49
N VAL A 14 -10.64 9.84 -14.71
CA VAL A 14 -11.48 11.01 -14.97
C VAL A 14 -12.83 10.54 -15.50
N THR A 15 -13.92 10.94 -14.83
CA THR A 15 -15.29 10.63 -15.26
C THR A 15 -16.04 11.91 -15.63
N VAL A 16 -16.94 11.82 -16.61
CA VAL A 16 -17.79 12.92 -17.06
C VAL A 16 -19.21 12.66 -16.56
N VAL A 17 -19.74 13.62 -15.80
CA VAL A 17 -21.09 13.52 -15.21
C VAL A 17 -21.99 14.65 -15.70
N MET A 18 -23.28 14.39 -15.74
CA MET A 18 -24.30 15.41 -15.98
C MET A 18 -24.74 16.01 -14.63
N ALA A 19 -24.68 17.33 -14.49
CA ALA A 19 -25.04 18.01 -13.26
C ALA A 19 -25.56 19.44 -13.52
N THR A 20 -26.26 20.02 -12.53
CA THR A 20 -26.81 21.39 -12.60
C THR A 20 -25.79 22.46 -12.24
N ASP A 21 -24.79 22.10 -11.45
CA ASP A 21 -23.72 22.95 -10.95
C ASP A 21 -22.55 22.08 -10.45
N SER A 22 -21.47 22.72 -10.02
CA SER A 22 -20.26 22.02 -9.57
C SER A 22 -20.44 21.21 -8.29
N THR A 23 -21.34 21.61 -7.39
CA THR A 23 -21.58 20.87 -6.14
C THR A 23 -22.37 19.59 -6.44
N HIS A 24 -23.41 19.69 -7.27
CA HIS A 24 -24.14 18.53 -7.76
C HIS A 24 -23.23 17.59 -8.56
N ALA A 25 -22.28 18.12 -9.35
CA ALA A 25 -21.32 17.29 -10.08
C ALA A 25 -20.47 16.40 -9.15
N MET A 26 -20.02 16.93 -8.01
CA MET A 26 -19.27 16.15 -7.01
C MET A 26 -20.14 15.06 -6.38
N GLN A 27 -21.40 15.36 -6.08
CA GLN A 27 -22.34 14.39 -5.51
C GLN A 27 -22.59 13.23 -6.48
N VAL A 28 -22.88 13.54 -7.75
CA VAL A 28 -23.09 12.51 -8.78
C VAL A 28 -21.83 11.66 -8.93
N ALA A 29 -20.64 12.28 -9.00
CA ALA A 29 -19.39 11.55 -9.12
C ALA A 29 -19.12 10.59 -7.94
N GLU A 30 -19.44 11.01 -6.71
CA GLU A 30 -19.33 10.16 -5.51
C GLU A 30 -20.31 8.98 -5.56
N GLU A 31 -21.58 9.24 -5.91
CA GLU A 31 -22.62 8.22 -6.02
C GLU A 31 -22.33 7.18 -7.12
N THR A 32 -21.72 7.62 -8.23
CA THR A 32 -21.40 6.75 -9.39
C THR A 32 -19.95 6.24 -9.41
N ALA A 33 -19.15 6.51 -8.38
CA ALA A 33 -17.71 6.25 -8.39
C ALA A 33 -17.37 4.78 -8.70
N ARG A 34 -18.11 3.85 -8.07
CA ARG A 34 -17.91 2.40 -8.25
C ARG A 34 -18.21 1.94 -9.68
N GLU A 35 -19.28 2.47 -10.28
CA GLU A 35 -19.69 2.14 -11.65
C GLU A 35 -18.71 2.73 -12.66
N SER A 36 -18.34 4.00 -12.46
CA SER A 36 -17.34 4.68 -13.29
C SER A 36 -16.00 3.91 -13.32
N LEU A 37 -15.55 3.38 -12.18
CA LEU A 37 -14.32 2.57 -12.13
C LEU A 37 -14.45 1.26 -12.93
N GLY A 38 -15.64 0.65 -12.95
CA GLY A 38 -15.90 -0.58 -13.69
C GLY A 38 -16.03 -0.40 -15.20
N ASP A 39 -16.51 0.75 -15.66
CA ASP A 39 -16.74 1.05 -17.07
C ASP A 39 -15.46 1.46 -17.81
N VAL A 40 -14.51 2.08 -17.11
CA VAL A 40 -13.26 2.57 -17.70
C VAL A 40 -12.30 1.41 -17.97
N SER A 41 -11.72 1.38 -19.18
CA SER A 41 -10.68 0.41 -19.55
C SER A 41 -9.47 0.58 -18.64
N HIS A 42 -8.83 -0.52 -18.24
CA HIS A 42 -7.62 -0.48 -17.41
C HIS A 42 -6.46 0.32 -18.05
N THR A 43 -6.51 0.57 -19.36
CA THR A 43 -5.54 1.39 -20.12
C THR A 43 -5.68 2.87 -19.85
N ASP A 44 -6.84 3.28 -19.35
CA ASP A 44 -7.22 4.69 -19.15
C ASP A 44 -7.14 5.05 -17.66
N TYR A 45 -6.60 4.15 -16.83
CA TYR A 45 -6.29 4.43 -15.44
C TYR A 45 -4.95 5.16 -15.35
N ASP A 46 -4.93 6.22 -14.56
CA ASP A 46 -3.70 6.89 -14.16
C ASP A 46 -3.18 6.27 -12.86
N TYR A 47 -1.96 5.72 -12.93
CA TYR A 47 -1.30 5.06 -11.80
C TYR A 47 -0.21 5.94 -11.21
N GLY A 48 -0.30 6.18 -9.90
CA GLY A 48 0.77 6.79 -9.12
C GLY A 48 1.96 5.84 -8.90
N PHE A 49 3.09 6.41 -8.49
CA PHE A 49 4.26 5.60 -8.11
C PHE A 49 3.98 4.75 -6.87
N GLY A 50 4.41 3.49 -6.90
CA GLY A 50 4.33 2.60 -5.75
C GLY A 50 5.27 3.04 -4.63
N ARG A 51 4.75 3.19 -3.42
CA ARG A 51 5.53 3.49 -2.21
C ARG A 51 5.51 2.32 -1.23
N GLU A 52 6.70 1.82 -0.87
CA GLU A 52 6.84 0.74 0.11
C GLU A 52 6.27 1.18 1.47
N ILE A 53 5.41 0.35 2.05
CA ILE A 53 4.86 0.56 3.38
C ILE A 53 5.73 -0.18 4.39
N LYS A 54 6.18 0.53 5.43
CA LYS A 54 7.11 0.04 6.45
C LYS A 54 6.55 0.11 7.86
N SER A 55 5.42 0.77 8.06
CA SER A 55 4.79 0.93 9.38
C SER A 55 3.29 1.15 9.27
N GLU A 56 2.56 0.84 10.35
CA GLU A 56 1.11 1.07 10.43
C GLU A 56 0.73 2.55 10.39
N SER A 57 1.60 3.43 10.89
CA SER A 57 1.39 4.88 10.77
C SER A 57 1.29 5.33 9.30
N GLN A 58 2.03 4.71 8.40
CA GLN A 58 1.92 5.00 6.96
C GLN A 58 0.58 4.52 6.39
N LEU A 59 0.03 3.40 6.88
CA LEU A 59 -1.29 2.91 6.48
C LEU A 59 -2.39 3.90 6.87
N SER A 60 -2.37 4.38 8.11
CA SER A 60 -3.41 5.30 8.60
C SER A 60 -3.47 6.60 7.79
N SER A 61 -2.34 7.05 7.22
CA SER A 61 -2.28 8.25 6.38
C SER A 61 -2.97 8.11 5.02
N ILE A 62 -3.28 6.87 4.61
CA ILE A 62 -3.90 6.55 3.32
C ILE A 62 -5.24 5.81 3.48
N GLY A 63 -5.82 5.82 4.68
CA GLY A 63 -7.11 5.17 4.94
C GLY A 63 -7.06 3.64 5.06
N TRP A 64 -5.87 3.07 5.27
CA TRP A 64 -5.67 1.65 5.53
C TRP A 64 -5.30 1.43 7.00
N ASP A 65 -5.47 0.21 7.49
CA ASP A 65 -5.03 -0.18 8.82
C ASP A 65 -4.32 -1.54 8.83
N GLY A 66 -3.81 -1.94 9.99
CA GLY A 66 -3.13 -3.21 10.18
C GLY A 66 -4.04 -4.44 10.03
N ASP A 67 -5.36 -4.28 10.03
CA ASP A 67 -6.32 -5.38 9.89
C ASP A 67 -6.70 -5.68 8.44
N CYS A 68 -6.37 -4.78 7.52
CA CYS A 68 -6.59 -4.95 6.09
C CYS A 68 -5.74 -6.08 5.48
N LEU A 69 -6.28 -6.72 4.45
CA LEU A 69 -5.59 -7.71 3.62
C LEU A 69 -5.05 -7.03 2.35
N PRO A 70 -3.75 -7.17 2.02
CA PRO A 70 -3.20 -6.57 0.81
C PRO A 70 -3.61 -7.37 -0.44
N TYR A 71 -3.94 -6.66 -1.51
CA TYR A 71 -4.15 -7.26 -2.82
C TYR A 71 -2.84 -7.84 -3.38
N GLY A 72 -2.93 -8.98 -4.06
CA GLY A 72 -1.75 -9.71 -4.58
C GLY A 72 -0.97 -10.50 -3.52
N GLY A 73 -1.43 -10.50 -2.26
CA GLY A 73 -0.91 -11.36 -1.19
C GLY A 73 -1.49 -12.78 -1.23
N ASP A 74 -1.41 -13.46 -0.08
CA ASP A 74 -1.95 -14.82 0.10
C ASP A 74 -3.46 -14.86 0.42
N GLY A 75 -4.10 -13.69 0.50
CA GLY A 75 -5.51 -13.52 0.83
C GLY A 75 -5.87 -13.85 2.28
N ARG A 76 -4.88 -13.99 3.18
CA ARG A 76 -5.10 -14.40 4.59
C ARG A 76 -4.28 -13.61 5.59
N THR A 77 -3.06 -13.21 5.23
CA THR A 77 -2.15 -12.51 6.14
C THR A 77 -2.46 -11.01 6.15
N ARG A 78 -2.73 -10.48 7.34
CA ARG A 78 -3.03 -9.06 7.56
C ARG A 78 -1.78 -8.18 7.50
N LEU A 79 -1.96 -6.90 7.19
CA LEU A 79 -0.85 -5.94 7.07
C LEU A 79 -0.03 -5.78 8.36
N SER A 80 -0.66 -5.79 9.54
CA SER A 80 0.05 -5.74 10.84
C SER A 80 1.06 -6.89 11.00
N MET A 81 0.66 -8.12 10.67
CA MET A 81 1.54 -9.29 10.70
C MET A 81 2.67 -9.18 9.69
N ILE A 82 2.38 -8.73 8.46
CA ILE A 82 3.39 -8.56 7.42
C ILE A 82 4.44 -7.55 7.87
N LEU A 83 4.01 -6.39 8.39
CA LEU A 83 4.91 -5.34 8.84
C LEU A 83 5.72 -5.75 10.08
N GLY A 84 5.11 -6.49 11.01
CA GLY A 84 5.81 -7.05 12.17
C GLY A 84 6.91 -8.03 11.77
N ASN A 85 6.63 -8.93 10.82
CA ASN A 85 7.63 -9.88 10.31
C ASN A 85 8.79 -9.16 9.62
N LEU A 86 8.49 -8.15 8.78
CA LEU A 86 9.53 -7.37 8.09
C LEU A 86 10.43 -6.61 9.07
N GLN A 87 9.90 -6.14 10.20
CA GLN A 87 10.69 -5.51 11.25
C GLN A 87 11.56 -6.52 12.00
N ALA A 88 11.00 -7.68 12.36
CA ALA A 88 11.77 -8.75 13.00
C ALA A 88 12.93 -9.24 12.13
N ASP A 89 12.71 -9.40 10.82
CA ASP A 89 13.76 -9.77 9.86
C ASP A 89 14.86 -8.69 9.80
N ALA A 90 14.46 -7.41 9.77
CA ALA A 90 15.41 -6.29 9.75
C ALA A 90 16.22 -6.16 11.05
N GLU A 91 15.65 -6.55 12.19
CA GLU A 91 16.36 -6.59 13.49
C GLU A 91 17.34 -7.76 13.56
N ALA A 92 16.92 -8.95 13.10
CA ALA A 92 17.80 -10.12 13.02
C ALA A 92 19.04 -9.87 12.12
N GLU A 93 18.86 -9.16 11.00
CA GLU A 93 19.98 -8.75 10.14
C GLU A 93 20.93 -7.74 10.81
N ARG A 94 20.46 -6.91 11.74
CA ARG A 94 21.32 -5.97 12.48
C ARG A 94 22.10 -6.65 13.59
N ASP A 95 21.48 -7.62 14.26
CA ASP A 95 22.09 -8.37 15.36
C ASP A 95 23.30 -9.18 14.87
N THR A 96 23.17 -9.86 13.73
CA THR A 96 24.27 -10.62 13.10
C THR A 96 25.48 -9.74 12.75
N LYS A 97 25.25 -8.53 12.23
CA LYS A 97 26.34 -7.56 11.95
C LYS A 97 27.08 -7.10 13.20
N THR A 98 26.43 -7.09 14.36
CA THR A 98 27.07 -6.68 15.60
C THR A 98 28.03 -7.75 16.10
N ILE A 99 27.70 -9.04 15.91
CA ILE A 99 28.54 -10.18 16.28
C ILE A 99 29.84 -10.18 15.46
N ASP A 100 29.77 -9.97 14.14
CA ASP A 100 30.95 -9.95 13.26
C ASP A 100 31.96 -8.84 13.64
N MET A 101 31.47 -7.68 14.09
CA MET A 101 32.33 -6.55 14.51
C MET A 101 33.15 -6.82 15.78
N PHE A 102 32.77 -7.82 16.60
CA PHE A 102 33.55 -8.23 17.77
C PHE A 102 34.61 -9.29 17.45
N GLU A 103 34.44 -10.07 16.37
CA GLU A 103 35.43 -11.07 15.94
C GLU A 103 36.61 -10.43 15.18
N GLU A 104 36.36 -9.36 14.41
CA GLU A 104 37.42 -8.65 13.67
C GLU A 104 38.44 -7.90 14.57
N LYS A 105 38.15 -7.73 15.87
CA LYS A 105 39.08 -7.07 16.83
C LYS A 105 40.03 -8.03 17.56
N LYS A 106 40.02 -9.33 17.23
CA LYS A 106 41.02 -10.31 17.70
C LYS A 106 42.00 -10.67 16.58
N ALA A 107 42.80 -9.70 16.13
CA ALA A 107 43.98 -9.93 15.31
C ALA A 107 45.09 -8.94 15.71
#